data_AF-A0A349JYL9-F1
#
_entry.id   AF-A0A349JYL9-F1
#
_cell.length_a   1.000
_cell.length_b   1.000
_cell.length_c   1.000
_cell.angle_alpha   90.00
_cell.angle_beta   90.00
_cell.angle_gamma   90.00
#
_symmetry.space_group_name_H-M   'P 1'
#
loop_
_entity.id
_entity.type
_entity.pdbx_description
1 polymer ?
#
loop_
_entity_poly.entity_id
_entity_poly.type
_entity_poly.pdbx_seq_one_letter_code
_entity_poly.pdbx_strand_id
1 'polypeptide(L)'
;MRRLIPVVILFSVATLAEEERAGLDWWAFQPVVRPLPPSVEGQEELGAIDAFVRARLVKKGMEPARRAERGTLVRRLHFDLTGIPPTTQEIAAFEANESKGAYATLIDTLLSSPHFGERWARHWLDLVRYAETFGHEFDFANQEVWRYRDYV
;
A
#
# COMPACT_ATOMS: atom_id res chain seq x y z
N MET A 1 -64.89 -37.44 -33.58
CA MET A 1 -63.59 -38.12 -33.72
C MET A 1 -62.48 -37.07 -33.61
N ARG A 2 -61.43 -37.39 -32.83
CA ARG A 2 -60.41 -36.47 -32.26
C ARG A 2 -59.75 -35.52 -33.28
N ARG A 3 -59.72 -34.22 -32.96
CA ARG A 3 -58.86 -33.22 -33.61
C ARG A 3 -57.49 -33.22 -32.92
N LEU A 4 -56.43 -33.42 -33.69
CA LEU A 4 -55.04 -33.27 -33.24
C LEU A 4 -54.57 -31.86 -33.61
N ILE A 5 -54.22 -31.06 -32.60
CA ILE A 5 -53.57 -29.75 -32.76
C ILE A 5 -52.08 -29.99 -32.49
N PRO A 6 -51.16 -29.69 -33.43
CA PRO A 6 -49.74 -29.84 -33.16
C PRO A 6 -49.30 -28.66 -32.28
N VAL A 7 -48.88 -28.95 -31.06
CA VAL A 7 -48.21 -27.99 -30.18
C VAL A 7 -46.75 -27.94 -30.60
N VAL A 8 -46.35 -26.84 -31.23
CA VAL A 8 -44.93 -26.54 -31.48
C VAL A 8 -44.37 -25.95 -30.20
N ILE A 9 -43.59 -26.74 -29.48
CA ILE A 9 -42.82 -26.25 -28.33
C ILE A 9 -41.55 -25.61 -28.88
N LEU A 10 -41.54 -24.27 -28.96
CA LEU A 10 -40.31 -23.51 -29.16
C LEU A 10 -39.46 -23.63 -27.88
N PHE A 11 -38.46 -24.49 -27.91
CA PHE A 11 -37.35 -24.38 -26.97
C PHE A 11 -36.54 -23.14 -27.36
N SER A 12 -36.85 -22.01 -26.71
CA SER A 12 -35.90 -20.91 -26.63
C SER A 12 -34.75 -21.42 -25.77
N VAL A 13 -33.66 -21.86 -26.41
CA VAL A 13 -32.36 -21.90 -25.74
C VAL A 13 -32.02 -20.43 -25.50
N ALA A 14 -32.49 -19.89 -24.38
CA ALA A 14 -31.83 -18.76 -23.77
C ALA A 14 -30.42 -19.27 -23.49
N THR A 15 -29.49 -19.02 -24.41
CA THR A 15 -28.11 -18.81 -24.05
C THR A 15 -28.18 -17.78 -22.94
N LEU A 16 -28.08 -18.25 -21.70
CA LEU A 16 -27.47 -17.47 -20.65
C LEU A 16 -26.11 -17.15 -21.25
N ALA A 17 -26.01 -16.01 -21.93
CA ALA A 17 -24.76 -15.34 -22.10
C ALA A 17 -24.33 -15.14 -20.65
N GLU A 18 -23.50 -16.06 -20.17
CA GLU A 18 -22.65 -15.83 -19.03
C GLU A 18 -22.09 -14.43 -19.29
N GLU A 19 -22.54 -13.45 -18.50
CA GLU A 19 -21.89 -12.14 -18.46
C GLU A 19 -20.41 -12.46 -18.39
N GLU A 20 -19.68 -12.18 -19.46
CA GLU A 20 -18.29 -12.59 -19.59
C GLU A 20 -17.53 -11.79 -18.54
N ARG A 21 -17.39 -12.34 -17.32
CA ARG A 21 -17.03 -11.57 -16.12
C ARG A 21 -15.62 -10.97 -16.16
N ALA A 22 -14.86 -11.24 -17.22
CA ALA A 22 -13.62 -10.55 -17.55
C ALA A 22 -13.24 -10.79 -19.02
N GLY A 23 -13.92 -10.13 -19.95
CA GLY A 23 -13.45 -10.01 -21.33
C GLY A 23 -12.09 -9.30 -21.41
N LEU A 24 -11.48 -9.24 -22.59
CA LEU A 24 -10.19 -8.55 -22.79
C LEU A 24 -10.24 -7.04 -22.44
N ASP A 25 -11.43 -6.47 -22.30
CA ASP A 25 -11.71 -5.10 -21.84
C ASP A 25 -11.56 -4.91 -20.32
N TRP A 26 -11.35 -5.98 -19.55
CA TRP A 26 -11.14 -5.92 -18.11
C TRP A 26 -9.90 -5.08 -17.75
N TRP A 27 -10.00 -4.25 -16.71
CA TRP A 27 -8.96 -3.27 -16.34
C TRP A 27 -7.56 -3.87 -16.13
N ALA A 28 -7.48 -5.11 -15.64
CA ALA A 28 -6.21 -5.78 -15.40
C ALA A 28 -5.57 -6.36 -16.67
N PHE A 29 -6.34 -6.51 -17.76
CA PHE A 29 -5.87 -6.95 -19.09
C PHE A 29 -5.59 -5.78 -20.04
N GLN A 30 -5.88 -4.54 -19.62
CA GLN A 30 -5.53 -3.36 -20.38
C GLN A 30 -4.02 -3.08 -20.27
N PRO A 31 -3.39 -2.54 -21.33
CA PRO A 31 -1.99 -2.14 -21.29
C PRO A 31 -1.76 -1.06 -20.22
N VAL A 32 -0.67 -1.17 -19.47
CA VAL A 32 -0.26 -0.14 -18.50
C VAL A 32 0.24 1.09 -19.25
N VAL A 33 -0.48 2.20 -19.12
CA VAL A 33 -0.10 3.49 -19.69
C VAL A 33 0.57 4.34 -18.62
N ARG A 34 1.64 5.05 -18.98
CA ARG A 34 2.28 6.05 -18.10
C ARG A 34 1.69 7.44 -18.39
N PRO A 35 0.71 7.92 -17.59
CA PRO A 35 0.11 9.22 -17.83
C PRO A 35 1.10 10.35 -17.55
N LEU A 36 0.95 11.45 -18.28
CA LEU A 36 1.63 12.69 -17.93
C LEU A 36 1.03 13.26 -16.64
N PRO A 37 1.86 13.73 -15.68
CA PRO A 37 1.36 14.40 -14.49
C PRO A 37 0.53 15.64 -14.87
N PRO A 38 -0.58 15.92 -14.17
CA PRO A 38 -1.41 17.07 -14.44
C PRO A 38 -0.64 18.36 -14.17
N SER A 39 -0.84 19.38 -15.02
CA SER A 39 -0.29 20.70 -14.77
C SER A 39 -1.13 21.43 -13.73
N VAL A 40 -0.54 21.64 -12.57
CA VAL A 40 -1.14 22.37 -11.45
C VAL A 40 -0.16 23.42 -10.97
N GLU A 41 -0.66 24.56 -10.48
CA GLU A 41 0.18 25.60 -9.90
C GLU A 41 1.09 25.00 -8.80
N GLY A 42 2.33 25.46 -8.67
CA GLY A 42 3.31 24.92 -7.72
C GLY A 42 3.68 23.44 -7.92
N GLN A 43 3.51 22.90 -9.13
CA GLN A 43 3.97 21.56 -9.52
C GLN A 43 5.50 21.43 -9.52
N GLU A 44 6.25 22.51 -9.77
CA GLU A 44 7.71 22.45 -9.95
C GLU A 44 8.47 21.91 -8.71
N GLU A 45 7.87 22.04 -7.53
CA GLU A 45 8.42 21.54 -6.26
C GLU A 45 7.89 20.15 -5.86
N LEU A 46 6.95 19.59 -6.62
CA LEU A 46 6.20 18.39 -6.28
C LEU A 46 6.65 17.16 -7.08
N GLY A 47 6.61 16.00 -6.44
CA GLY A 47 6.78 14.72 -7.14
C GLY A 47 5.64 14.46 -8.13
N ALA A 48 5.86 13.56 -9.10
CA ALA A 48 4.84 13.21 -10.09
C ALA A 48 3.53 12.72 -9.45
N ILE A 49 3.62 11.99 -8.33
CA ILE A 49 2.46 11.49 -7.57
C ILE A 49 1.72 12.66 -6.89
N ASP A 50 2.47 13.58 -6.27
CA ASP A 50 1.91 14.72 -5.55
C ASP A 50 1.12 15.65 -6.48
N ALA A 51 1.53 15.77 -7.75
CA ALA A 51 0.77 16.51 -8.76
C ALA A 51 -0.65 15.95 -8.96
N PHE A 52 -0.81 14.62 -8.99
CA PHE A 52 -2.14 13.99 -9.08
C PHE A 52 -2.98 14.23 -7.82
N VAL A 53 -2.36 14.14 -6.64
CA VAL A 53 -3.03 14.43 -5.36
C VAL A 53 -3.51 15.88 -5.33
N ARG A 54 -2.64 16.82 -5.69
CA ARG A 54 -2.96 18.24 -5.73
C ARG A 54 -4.05 18.57 -6.74
N ALA A 55 -3.99 18.01 -7.95
CA ALA A 55 -5.06 18.18 -8.94
C ALA A 55 -6.43 17.74 -8.39
N ARG A 56 -6.45 16.65 -7.61
CA ARG A 56 -7.68 16.17 -6.98
C ARG A 56 -8.16 17.09 -5.85
N LEU A 57 -7.24 17.64 -5.05
CA LEU A 57 -7.55 18.60 -3.97
C LEU A 57 -8.13 19.90 -4.53
N VAL A 58 -7.49 20.48 -5.55
CA VAL A 58 -7.95 21.69 -6.25
C VAL A 58 -9.35 21.48 -6.83
N LYS A 59 -9.60 20.36 -7.52
CA LYS A 59 -10.92 20.02 -8.05
C LYS A 59 -12.00 19.95 -6.96
N LYS A 60 -11.63 19.61 -5.73
CA LYS A 60 -12.53 19.53 -4.58
C LYS A 60 -12.59 20.82 -3.76
N GLY A 61 -11.86 21.88 -4.14
CA GLY A 61 -11.76 23.11 -3.36
C GLY A 61 -11.13 22.89 -1.98
N MET A 62 -10.20 21.93 -1.88
CA MET A 62 -9.52 21.58 -0.64
C MET A 62 -8.05 21.99 -0.72
N GLU A 63 -7.50 22.42 0.41
CA GLU A 63 -6.07 22.70 0.57
C GLU A 63 -5.33 21.52 1.22
N PRO A 64 -4.05 21.28 0.87
CA PRO A 64 -3.23 20.31 1.57
C PRO A 64 -3.08 20.64 3.06
N ALA A 65 -2.94 19.61 3.89
CA ALA A 65 -2.62 19.81 5.29
C ALA A 65 -1.24 20.48 5.44
N ARG A 66 -1.12 21.41 6.38
CA ARG A 66 0.16 22.03 6.72
C ARG A 66 1.16 20.97 7.16
N ARG A 67 2.42 21.12 6.75
CA ARG A 67 3.52 20.28 7.22
C ARG A 67 3.62 20.35 8.75
N ALA A 68 3.80 19.18 9.37
CA ALA A 68 3.98 19.08 10.81
C ALA A 68 5.27 19.78 11.27
N GLU A 69 5.32 20.13 12.56
CA GLU A 69 6.51 20.72 13.18
C GLU A 69 7.69 19.73 13.18
N ARG A 70 8.92 20.25 13.23
CA ARG A 70 10.14 19.47 13.04
C ARG A 70 10.25 18.31 14.03
N GLY A 71 10.08 18.53 15.33
CA GLY A 71 10.08 17.45 16.32
C GLY A 71 9.00 16.38 16.08
N THR A 72 7.82 16.80 15.62
CA THR A 72 6.74 15.87 15.24
C THR A 72 7.14 15.03 14.02
N LEU A 73 7.77 15.65 13.02
CA LEU A 73 8.24 14.94 11.82
C LEU A 73 9.31 13.90 12.16
N VAL A 74 10.29 14.24 12.99
CA VAL A 74 11.35 13.30 13.41
C VAL A 74 10.76 12.11 14.13
N ARG A 75 9.86 12.37 15.09
CA ARG A 75 9.19 11.33 15.85
C ARG A 75 8.40 10.40 14.95
N ARG A 76 7.63 10.95 14.02
CA ARG A 76 6.88 10.16 13.02
C ARG A 76 7.82 9.32 12.18
N LEU A 77 8.86 9.91 11.59
CA LEU A 77 9.82 9.16 10.77
C LEU A 77 10.46 7.98 11.50
N HIS A 78 10.87 8.18 12.75
CA HIS A 78 11.47 7.11 13.54
C HIS A 78 10.45 6.00 13.82
N PHE A 79 9.25 6.34 14.27
CA PHE A 79 8.20 5.34 14.44
C PHE A 79 7.77 4.69 13.13
N ASP A 80 7.76 5.42 12.01
CA ASP A 80 7.27 4.99 10.70
C ASP A 80 8.32 4.24 9.88
N LEU A 81 9.60 4.35 10.20
CA LEU A 81 10.66 3.57 9.56
C LEU A 81 11.21 2.48 10.49
N THR A 82 11.63 2.80 11.71
CA THR A 82 12.30 1.84 12.61
C THR A 82 11.38 1.32 13.72
N GLY A 83 10.29 2.04 14.04
CA GLY A 83 9.35 1.64 15.10
C GLY A 83 9.86 1.96 16.51
N ILE A 84 11.02 2.61 16.60
CA ILE A 84 11.70 2.99 17.83
C ILE A 84 11.55 4.51 17.96
N PRO A 85 11.28 5.08 19.15
CA PRO A 85 11.26 6.53 19.32
C PRO A 85 12.67 7.13 19.13
N PRO A 86 12.77 8.36 18.61
CA PRO A 86 14.05 9.08 18.60
C PRO A 86 14.47 9.45 20.02
N THR A 87 15.77 9.58 20.24
CA THR A 87 16.33 10.18 21.46
C THR A 87 16.15 11.70 21.47
N THR A 88 16.19 12.30 22.66
CA THR A 88 16.14 13.76 22.81
C THR A 88 17.27 14.47 22.05
N GLN A 89 18.44 13.83 21.97
CA GLN A 89 19.60 14.38 21.26
C GLN A 89 19.39 14.38 19.74
N GLU A 90 18.82 13.31 19.18
CA GLU A 90 18.48 13.24 17.75
C GLU A 90 17.41 14.26 17.36
N ILE A 91 16.40 14.46 18.21
CA ILE A 91 15.39 15.51 18.00
C ILE A 91 16.07 16.88 17.97
N ALA A 92 16.86 17.22 19.00
CA ALA A 92 17.53 18.51 19.09
C ALA A 92 18.49 18.75 17.91
N ALA A 93 19.25 17.73 17.50
CA ALA A 93 20.15 17.80 16.36
C ALA A 93 19.39 18.05 15.05
N PHE A 94 18.26 17.39 14.84
CA PHE A 94 17.44 17.61 13.65
C PHE A 94 16.74 18.98 13.66
N GLU A 95 16.28 19.45 14.82
CA GLU A 95 15.65 20.76 14.96
C GLU A 95 16.65 21.89 14.70
N ALA A 96 17.90 21.74 15.15
CA ALA A 96 18.97 22.70 14.88
C ALA A 96 19.50 22.67 13.43
N ASN A 97 19.26 21.59 12.67
CA ASN A 97 19.76 21.46 11.31
C ASN A 97 18.81 22.12 10.28
N GLU A 98 19.06 23.38 9.94
CA GLU A 98 18.24 24.13 8.98
C GLU A 98 18.55 23.85 7.50
N SER A 99 19.44 22.90 7.19
CA SER A 99 19.77 22.58 5.80
C SER A 99 18.54 22.07 5.04
N LYS A 100 18.42 22.47 3.76
CA LYS A 100 17.33 22.00 2.88
C LYS A 100 17.29 20.47 2.73
N GLY A 101 18.43 19.80 2.92
CA GLY A 101 18.57 18.34 2.80
C GLY A 101 18.36 17.56 4.10
N ALA A 102 18.25 18.21 5.26
CA ALA A 102 18.21 17.55 6.57
C ALA A 102 17.16 16.42 6.65
N TYR A 103 15.98 16.65 6.08
CA TYR A 103 14.89 15.68 6.07
C TYR A 103 15.20 14.44 5.25
N ALA A 104 15.75 14.61 4.04
CA ALA A 104 16.13 13.51 3.17
C ALA A 104 17.27 12.68 3.79
N THR A 105 18.29 13.36 4.32
CA THR A 105 19.42 12.69 5.00
C THR A 105 18.97 11.87 6.21
N LEU A 106 18.00 12.37 6.99
CA LEU A 106 17.43 11.60 8.10
C LEU A 106 16.70 10.35 7.60
N ILE A 107 15.91 10.46 6.54
CA ILE A 107 15.23 9.31 5.93
C ILE A 107 16.26 8.27 5.48
N ASP A 108 17.30 8.68 4.74
CA ASP A 108 18.33 7.77 4.25
C ASP A 108 19.07 7.07 5.39
N THR A 109 19.35 7.80 6.48
CA THR A 109 19.95 7.24 7.70
C THR A 109 19.05 6.17 8.32
N LEU A 110 17.75 6.45 8.46
CA LEU A 110 16.80 5.52 9.06
C LEU A 110 16.56 4.29 8.18
N LEU A 111 16.47 4.46 6.86
CA LEU A 111 16.34 3.35 5.91
C LEU A 111 17.59 2.45 5.88
N SER A 112 18.76 3.02 6.14
CA SER A 112 20.03 2.28 6.22
C SER A 112 20.24 1.58 7.56
N SER A 113 19.40 1.85 8.56
CA SER A 113 19.49 1.24 9.88
C SER A 113 19.01 -0.22 9.85
N PRO A 114 19.69 -1.16 10.54
CA PRO A 114 19.19 -2.52 10.73
C PRO A 114 17.76 -2.58 11.30
N HIS A 115 17.40 -1.60 12.15
CA HIS A 115 16.07 -1.52 12.75
C HIS A 115 14.94 -1.32 11.73
N PHE A 116 15.24 -0.73 10.57
CA PHE A 116 14.26 -0.67 9.47
C PHE A 116 13.94 -2.07 8.95
N GLY A 117 14.96 -2.90 8.75
CA GLY A 117 14.82 -4.31 8.38
C GLY A 117 14.02 -5.09 9.42
N GLU A 118 14.40 -4.98 10.70
CA GLU A 118 13.69 -5.61 11.82
C GLU A 118 12.20 -5.22 11.87
N ARG A 119 11.89 -3.95 11.59
CA ARG A 119 10.50 -3.48 11.55
C ARG A 119 9.71 -4.12 10.42
N TRP A 120 10.28 -4.16 9.21
CA TRP A 120 9.62 -4.78 8.07
C TRP A 120 9.50 -6.29 8.21
N ALA A 121 10.52 -6.95 8.75
CA ALA A 121 10.52 -8.37 9.07
C ALA A 121 9.31 -8.72 9.95
N ARG A 122 9.03 -7.94 11.01
CA ARG A 122 7.85 -8.15 11.85
C ARG A 122 6.54 -8.14 11.06
N HIS A 123 6.34 -7.13 10.19
CA HIS A 123 5.13 -7.06 9.36
C HIS A 123 4.99 -8.26 8.44
N TRP A 124 6.10 -8.74 7.89
CA TRP A 124 6.10 -9.92 7.05
C TRP A 124 5.81 -11.20 7.85
N LEU A 125 6.40 -11.34 9.04
CA LEU A 125 6.14 -12.44 9.96
C LEU A 125 4.68 -12.47 10.43
N ASP A 126 4.05 -11.31 10.65
CA ASP A 126 2.63 -11.20 10.95
C ASP A 126 1.76 -11.71 9.78
N LEU A 127 2.12 -11.35 8.54
CA LEU A 127 1.39 -11.78 7.34
C LEU A 127 1.43 -13.30 7.13
N VAL A 128 2.60 -13.92 7.35
CA VAL A 128 2.74 -15.39 7.24
C VAL A 128 2.25 -16.12 8.49
N ARG A 129 1.75 -15.39 9.50
CA ARG A 129 1.29 -15.93 10.79
C ARG A 129 2.38 -16.76 11.46
N TYR A 130 3.59 -16.20 11.52
CA TYR A 130 4.72 -16.84 12.17
C TYR A 130 4.36 -17.19 13.62
N ALA A 131 4.48 -18.47 13.95
CA ALA A 131 4.35 -18.99 15.29
C ALA A 131 5.20 -20.26 15.41
N GLU A 132 5.92 -20.39 16.52
CA GLU A 132 6.74 -21.58 16.83
C GLU A 132 5.89 -22.85 16.95
N THR A 133 4.59 -22.71 17.22
CA THR A 133 3.64 -23.80 17.40
C THR A 133 2.31 -23.51 16.72
N PHE A 134 1.46 -24.54 16.56
CA PHE A 134 0.13 -24.38 15.94
C PHE A 134 -0.93 -23.78 16.88
N GLY A 135 -0.68 -23.72 18.19
CA GLY A 135 -1.56 -23.02 19.14
C GLY A 135 -2.99 -23.59 19.24
N HIS A 136 -3.15 -24.91 19.17
CA HIS A 136 -4.43 -25.61 19.38
C HIS A 136 -4.32 -26.61 20.55
N GLU A 137 -5.43 -27.22 20.99
CA GLU A 137 -5.55 -28.18 22.13
C GLU A 137 -4.35 -29.12 22.34
N PHE A 138 -3.68 -29.51 21.26
CA PHE A 138 -2.35 -30.12 21.28
C PHE A 138 -1.34 -29.15 20.64
N ASP A 139 -0.47 -28.58 21.47
CA ASP A 139 0.48 -27.54 21.07
C ASP A 139 1.73 -28.14 20.40
N PHE A 140 1.58 -28.51 19.13
CA PHE A 140 2.67 -29.08 18.35
C PHE A 140 3.58 -27.99 17.77
N ALA A 141 4.89 -28.25 17.77
CA ALA A 141 5.88 -27.39 17.14
C ALA A 141 5.70 -27.35 15.61
N ASN A 142 5.84 -26.17 15.04
CA ASN A 142 5.86 -25.97 13.59
C ASN A 142 7.31 -26.11 13.08
N GLN A 143 7.67 -27.32 12.67
CA GLN A 143 9.06 -27.74 12.45
C GLN A 143 9.85 -26.92 11.42
N GLU A 144 9.16 -26.26 10.47
CA GLU A 144 9.81 -25.54 9.36
C GLU A 144 9.63 -24.02 9.42
N VAL A 145 8.98 -23.50 10.47
CA VAL A 145 8.64 -22.08 10.57
C VAL A 145 9.87 -21.19 10.74
N TRP A 146 10.92 -21.69 11.39
CA TRP A 146 12.19 -20.97 11.59
C TRP A 146 12.82 -20.49 10.28
N ARG A 147 12.57 -21.16 9.15
CA ARG A 147 13.07 -20.74 7.83
C ARG A 147 12.54 -19.37 7.41
N TYR A 148 11.31 -19.02 7.83
CA TYR A 148 10.71 -17.73 7.57
C TYR A 148 11.40 -16.63 8.39
N ARG A 149 11.74 -16.92 9.66
CA ARG A 149 12.51 -16.01 10.52
C ARG A 149 13.91 -15.77 9.97
N ASP A 150 14.60 -16.83 9.56
CA ASP A 150 16.00 -16.74 9.11
C ASP A 150 16.11 -16.17 7.68
N TYR A 151 15.00 -16.09 6.94
CA TYR A 151 14.95 -15.48 5.62
C TYR A 151 14.93 -13.94 5.65
N VAL A 152 14.34 -13.34 6.70
CA VAL A 152 14.10 -11.90 6.81
C VAL A 152 15.17 -11.14 7.58
#